data_AF-A0A1E3NJV6-F1
#
_entry.id   AF-A0A1E3NJV6-F1
#
_cell.length_a   1.000
_cell.length_b   1.000
_cell.length_c   1.000
_cell.angle_alpha   90.00
_cell.angle_beta   90.00
_cell.angle_gamma   90.00
#
_symmetry.space_group_name_H-M   'P 1'
#
loop_
_entity.id
_entity.type
_entity.pdbx_description
1 polymer ?
#
loop_
_entity_poly.entity_id
_entity_poly.type
_entity_poly.pdbx_seq_one_letter_code
_entity_poly.pdbx_strand_id
1 'polypeptide(L)'
;MIFSFTPLLSYGSTVLSIRRKKSSQGFSIDICGTMLVASILRMFYYINDPFEVTLLRQCFVMVFIQVILLRVALKYRNLIRLFDYHYIRPFHYWQWRQPISFWKFLIGFVTFLSLVQIAFNGNEYLGITFGSMSFMIESSLPLPQILLFQRLKHVENFKVILLLSWLGGDFTKISYLFYGTDNVGLIFIIAAFFQMSLNFVITYQFFYY
;
A
#
# COMPACT_ATOMS: atom_id res chain seq x y z
N MET A 1 13.13 10.13 -13.94
CA MET A 1 12.53 9.05 -14.75
C MET A 1 12.65 7.67 -14.09
N ILE A 2 13.79 7.33 -13.49
CA ILE A 2 14.03 6.00 -12.86
C ILE A 2 13.10 5.75 -11.64
N PHE A 3 12.84 6.77 -10.81
CA PHE A 3 11.99 6.66 -9.61
C PHE A 3 10.55 6.22 -9.89
N SER A 4 10.00 6.49 -11.08
CA SER A 4 8.63 6.10 -11.42
C SER A 4 8.48 4.57 -11.63
N PHE A 5 9.58 3.87 -11.88
CA PHE A 5 9.59 2.42 -12.11
C PHE A 5 9.99 1.59 -10.89
N THR A 6 10.38 2.22 -9.78
CA THR A 6 10.73 1.52 -8.53
C THR A 6 9.63 0.56 -8.06
N PRO A 7 8.33 0.93 -8.11
CA PRO A 7 7.27 -0.01 -7.74
C PRO A 7 7.22 -1.25 -8.63
N LEU A 8 7.53 -1.11 -9.92
CA LEU A 8 7.52 -2.20 -10.87
C LEU A 8 8.63 -3.21 -10.56
N LEU A 9 9.80 -2.75 -10.11
CA LEU A 9 10.89 -3.63 -9.69
C LEU A 9 10.56 -4.35 -8.38
N SER A 10 10.19 -3.62 -7.33
CA SER A 10 9.90 -4.19 -6.02
C SER A 10 8.73 -5.17 -6.08
N TYR A 11 7.57 -4.72 -6.56
CA TYR A 11 6.36 -5.55 -6.58
C TYR A 11 6.35 -6.54 -7.75
N GLY A 12 7.01 -6.24 -8.87
CA GLY A 12 7.16 -7.19 -9.98
C GLY A 12 7.97 -8.43 -9.57
N SER A 13 9.01 -8.26 -8.74
CA SER A 13 9.75 -9.40 -8.18
C SER A 13 8.84 -10.31 -7.32
N THR A 14 7.93 -9.72 -6.55
CA THR A 14 6.92 -10.43 -5.74
C THR A 14 5.92 -11.15 -6.64
N VAL A 15 5.41 -10.51 -7.69
CA VAL A 15 4.52 -11.13 -8.69
C VAL A 15 5.17 -12.37 -9.29
N LEU A 16 6.40 -12.25 -9.76
CA LEU A 16 7.14 -13.36 -10.38
C LEU A 16 7.35 -14.51 -9.39
N SER A 17 7.67 -14.19 -8.14
CA SER A 17 7.83 -15.20 -7.10
C SER A 17 6.55 -15.98 -6.82
N ILE A 18 5.42 -15.30 -6.66
CA ILE A 18 4.13 -15.95 -6.42
C ILE A 18 3.76 -16.85 -7.62
N ARG A 19 4.01 -16.38 -8.85
CA ARG A 19 3.77 -17.18 -10.06
C ARG A 19 4.65 -18.43 -10.14
N ARG A 20 5.94 -18.32 -9.80
CA ARG A 20 6.89 -19.44 -9.81
C ARG A 20 6.56 -20.47 -8.72
N LYS A 21 6.28 -20.00 -7.50
CA LYS A 21 5.99 -20.86 -6.35
C LYS A 21 4.55 -21.39 -6.32
N LYS A 22 3.66 -20.86 -7.17
CA LYS A 22 2.22 -21.19 -7.22
C LYS A 22 1.52 -21.04 -5.87
N SER A 23 2.08 -20.20 -4.99
CA SER A 23 1.61 -19.94 -3.64
C SER A 23 1.85 -18.48 -3.30
N SER A 24 0.83 -17.83 -2.73
CA SER A 24 0.94 -16.48 -2.17
C SER A 24 1.28 -16.46 -0.68
N GLN A 25 1.73 -17.59 -0.11
CA GLN A 25 2.17 -17.65 1.29
C GLN A 25 3.32 -16.68 1.54
N GLY A 26 3.33 -16.06 2.73
CA GLY A 26 4.34 -15.07 3.14
C GLY A 26 4.08 -13.63 2.69
N PHE A 27 3.13 -13.38 1.78
CA PHE A 27 2.77 -12.03 1.32
C PHE A 27 1.36 -11.65 1.76
N SER A 28 1.22 -10.48 2.41
CA SER A 28 -0.08 -9.96 2.82
C SER A 28 -0.82 -9.27 1.66
N ILE A 29 -1.99 -9.82 1.32
CA ILE A 29 -2.90 -9.24 0.30
C ILE A 29 -3.39 -7.84 0.71
N ASP A 30 -3.39 -7.55 2.02
CA ASP A 30 -3.75 -6.25 2.56
C ASP A 30 -2.77 -5.14 2.12
N ILE A 31 -1.48 -5.46 1.89
CA ILE A 31 -0.50 -4.50 1.33
C ILE A 31 -0.97 -3.99 -0.04
N CYS A 32 -1.54 -4.88 -0.87
CA CYS A 32 -2.08 -4.47 -2.17
C CYS A 32 -3.24 -3.49 -1.98
N GLY A 33 -4.11 -3.75 -0.99
CA GLY A 33 -5.26 -2.92 -0.68
C GLY A 33 -4.85 -1.53 -0.22
N THR A 34 -3.97 -1.44 0.78
CA THR A 34 -3.48 -0.15 1.30
C THR A 34 -2.82 0.68 0.21
N MET A 35 -1.98 0.06 -0.63
CA MET A 35 -1.32 0.77 -1.72
C MET A 35 -2.26 1.20 -2.85
N LEU A 36 -3.25 0.38 -3.22
CA LEU A 36 -4.26 0.78 -4.19
C LEU A 36 -5.08 1.96 -3.69
N VAL A 37 -5.57 1.89 -2.44
CA VAL A 37 -6.36 2.96 -1.83
C VAL A 37 -5.56 4.26 -1.75
N ALA A 38 -4.31 4.19 -1.27
CA ALA A 38 -3.44 5.37 -1.19
C ALA A 38 -3.16 5.96 -2.59
N SER A 39 -2.76 5.14 -3.57
CA SER A 39 -2.49 5.65 -4.93
C SER A 39 -3.72 6.20 -5.63
N ILE A 40 -4.92 5.64 -5.39
CA ILE A 40 -6.18 6.20 -5.91
C ILE A 40 -6.44 7.58 -5.29
N LEU A 41 -6.31 7.73 -3.97
CA LEU A 41 -6.46 9.02 -3.30
C LEU A 41 -5.45 10.07 -3.83
N ARG A 42 -4.20 9.69 -4.12
CA ARG A 42 -3.24 10.62 -4.76
C ARG A 42 -3.66 11.09 -6.14
N MET A 43 -4.31 10.25 -6.93
CA MET A 43 -4.83 10.66 -8.23
C MET A 43 -5.95 11.70 -8.08
N PHE A 44 -6.85 11.54 -7.11
CA PHE A 44 -7.86 12.55 -6.80
C PHE A 44 -7.26 13.82 -6.19
N TYR A 45 -6.24 13.70 -5.35
CA TYR A 45 -5.47 14.84 -4.86
C TYR A 45 -4.89 15.66 -6.02
N TYR A 46 -4.28 15.00 -7.02
CA TYR A 46 -3.69 15.67 -8.19
C TYR A 46 -4.69 16.52 -8.98
N ILE A 47 -5.97 16.10 -9.04
CA ILE A 47 -7.02 16.86 -9.74
C ILE A 47 -7.28 18.21 -9.04
N ASN A 48 -7.18 18.24 -7.71
CA ASN A 48 -7.41 19.44 -6.92
C ASN A 48 -6.14 20.31 -6.81
N ASP A 49 -5.00 19.69 -6.55
CA ASP A 49 -3.72 20.35 -6.39
C ASP A 49 -2.62 19.57 -7.15
N PRO A 50 -2.27 20.00 -8.38
CA PRO A 50 -1.31 19.31 -9.22
C PRO A 50 0.12 19.38 -8.65
N PHE A 51 0.64 18.22 -8.25
CA PHE A 51 2.04 18.05 -7.86
C PHE A 51 2.91 17.58 -9.05
N GLU A 52 4.17 17.23 -8.81
CA GLU A 52 5.07 16.82 -9.91
C GLU A 52 4.54 15.64 -10.74
N VAL A 53 4.59 15.78 -12.07
CA VAL A 53 4.13 14.75 -13.03
C VAL A 53 4.88 13.41 -12.87
N THR A 54 6.12 13.45 -12.37
CA THR A 54 6.95 12.26 -12.05
C THR A 54 6.29 11.35 -11.02
N LEU A 55 5.74 11.93 -9.95
CA LEU A 55 5.00 11.25 -8.88
C LEU A 55 3.63 10.78 -9.37
N LEU A 56 2.98 11.52 -10.27
CA LEU A 56 1.73 11.09 -10.87
C LEU A 56 1.94 9.82 -11.72
N ARG A 57 2.97 9.80 -12.56
CA ARG A 57 3.37 8.61 -13.33
C ARG A 57 3.65 7.43 -12.39
N GLN A 58 4.32 7.66 -11.26
CA GLN A 58 4.55 6.63 -10.25
C GLN A 58 3.23 6.09 -9.68
N CYS A 59 2.23 6.94 -9.42
CA CYS A 59 0.92 6.50 -8.94
C CYS A 59 0.22 5.58 -9.95
N PHE A 60 0.23 5.91 -11.25
CA PHE A 60 -0.33 5.04 -12.29
C PHE A 60 0.40 3.70 -12.39
N VAL A 61 1.74 3.71 -12.40
CA VAL A 61 2.55 2.49 -12.41
C VAL A 61 2.27 1.64 -11.16
N MET A 62 2.11 2.29 -10.01
CA MET A 62 1.80 1.63 -8.75
C MET A 62 0.42 0.97 -8.78
N VAL A 63 -0.63 1.67 -9.22
CA VAL A 63 -1.96 1.07 -9.39
C VAL A 63 -1.90 -0.13 -10.33
N PHE A 64 -1.22 0.00 -11.47
CA PHE A 64 -1.09 -1.08 -12.44
C PHE A 64 -0.43 -2.33 -11.85
N ILE A 65 0.74 -2.19 -11.21
CA ILE A 65 1.45 -3.35 -10.65
C ILE A 65 0.69 -3.95 -9.47
N GLN A 66 0.02 -3.15 -8.65
CA GLN A 66 -0.77 -3.64 -7.52
C GLN A 66 -2.03 -4.38 -7.97
N VAL A 67 -2.69 -3.94 -9.04
CA VAL A 67 -3.81 -4.68 -9.67
C VAL A 67 -3.34 -6.06 -10.14
N ILE A 68 -2.17 -6.13 -10.79
CA ILE A 68 -1.58 -7.41 -11.23
C ILE A 68 -1.24 -8.29 -10.02
N LEU A 69 -0.59 -7.72 -9.01
CA LEU A 69 -0.17 -8.43 -7.81
C LEU A 69 -1.39 -8.96 -7.03
N LEU A 70 -2.43 -8.14 -6.87
CA LEU A 70 -3.69 -8.55 -6.25
C LEU A 70 -4.32 -9.71 -7.02
N ARG A 71 -4.41 -9.63 -8.35
CA ARG A 71 -4.97 -10.72 -9.17
C ARG A 71 -4.17 -12.02 -9.02
N VAL A 72 -2.84 -11.92 -9.03
CA VAL A 72 -1.95 -13.08 -8.90
C VAL A 72 -2.02 -13.68 -7.49
N ALA A 73 -2.02 -12.84 -6.46
CA ALA A 73 -2.15 -13.26 -5.07
C ALA A 73 -3.50 -13.93 -4.82
N LEU A 74 -4.60 -13.37 -5.33
CA LEU A 74 -5.94 -13.98 -5.21
C LEU A 74 -6.07 -15.31 -5.96
N LYS A 75 -5.31 -15.51 -7.05
CA LYS A 75 -5.30 -16.76 -7.82
C LYS A 75 -4.56 -17.89 -7.10
N TYR A 76 -3.47 -17.57 -6.40
CA TYR A 76 -2.61 -18.55 -5.73
C TYR A 76 -2.73 -18.52 -4.20
N ARG A 77 -3.83 -17.95 -3.67
CA ARG A 77 -4.08 -17.96 -2.23
C ARG A 77 -4.58 -19.32 -1.77
N ASN A 78 -4.10 -19.74 -0.61
CA ASN A 78 -4.61 -20.92 0.06
C ASN A 78 -5.88 -20.56 0.84
N LEU A 79 -7.04 -20.81 0.22
CA LEU A 79 -8.37 -20.55 0.81
C LEU A 79 -8.58 -21.26 2.16
N ILE A 80 -7.91 -22.40 2.38
CA ILE A 80 -8.01 -23.18 3.62
C ILE A 80 -7.49 -22.39 4.84
N ARG A 81 -6.48 -21.52 4.67
CA ARG A 81 -5.92 -20.68 5.76
C ARG A 81 -6.66 -19.34 5.96
N LEU A 82 -7.57 -18.97 5.06
CA LEU A 82 -8.42 -17.78 5.24
C LEU A 82 -9.47 -17.98 6.34
N PHE A 83 -9.79 -19.24 6.64
CA PHE A 83 -10.73 -19.67 7.68
C PHE A 83 -10.00 -20.20 8.92
N ASP A 84 -8.82 -19.67 9.22
CA ASP A 84 -8.23 -19.87 10.53
C ASP A 84 -9.15 -19.20 11.56
N TYR A 85 -9.84 -20.00 12.39
CA TYR A 85 -10.93 -19.58 13.27
C TYR A 85 -10.52 -18.48 14.27
N HIS A 86 -9.21 -18.29 14.45
CA HIS A 86 -8.62 -17.32 15.36
C HIS A 86 -8.53 -15.88 14.85
N TYR A 87 -8.88 -15.59 13.58
CA TYR A 87 -8.81 -14.20 13.09
C TYR A 87 -9.93 -13.84 12.10
N ILE A 88 -11.00 -13.24 12.63
CA ILE A 88 -12.12 -12.69 11.87
C ILE A 88 -12.11 -11.18 12.00
N ARG A 89 -11.95 -10.45 10.89
CA ARG A 89 -12.10 -8.99 10.90
C ARG A 89 -13.58 -8.60 10.89
N PRO A 90 -13.95 -7.45 11.49
CA PRO A 90 -15.29 -6.88 11.29
C PRO A 90 -15.64 -6.83 9.79
N PHE A 91 -16.83 -7.33 9.44
CA PHE A 91 -17.31 -7.45 8.05
C PHE A 91 -16.41 -8.28 7.10
N HIS A 92 -15.48 -9.07 7.62
CA HIS A 92 -14.47 -9.79 6.83
C HIS A 92 -13.72 -8.85 5.87
N TYR A 93 -13.48 -7.61 6.28
CA TYR A 93 -12.87 -6.59 5.44
C TYR A 93 -11.57 -7.11 4.82
N TRP A 94 -11.47 -7.03 3.49
CA TRP A 94 -10.33 -7.49 2.69
C TRP A 94 -9.96 -8.99 2.89
N GLN A 95 -10.85 -9.79 3.49
CA GLN A 95 -10.72 -11.26 3.65
C GLN A 95 -11.75 -12.01 2.81
N TRP A 96 -12.32 -11.36 1.79
CA TRP A 96 -13.46 -11.93 1.07
C TRP A 96 -13.11 -13.22 0.34
N ARG A 97 -14.02 -14.20 0.41
CA ARG A 97 -13.85 -15.49 -0.28
C ARG A 97 -13.89 -15.36 -1.79
N GLN A 98 -14.64 -14.43 -2.35
CA GLN A 98 -14.74 -14.29 -3.80
C GLN A 98 -13.82 -13.17 -4.29
N PRO A 99 -12.98 -13.41 -5.32
CA PRO A 99 -12.14 -12.36 -5.91
C PRO A 99 -12.96 -11.15 -6.40
N ILE A 100 -14.20 -11.38 -6.85
CA ILE A 100 -15.10 -10.32 -7.33
C ILE A 100 -15.37 -9.24 -6.28
N SER A 101 -15.37 -9.58 -4.98
CA SER A 101 -15.62 -8.62 -3.90
C SER A 101 -14.53 -7.55 -3.80
N PHE A 102 -13.27 -7.93 -4.07
CA PHE A 102 -12.15 -6.98 -4.09
C PHE A 102 -12.30 -5.95 -5.22
N TRP A 103 -12.68 -6.41 -6.41
CA TRP A 103 -12.92 -5.53 -7.56
C TRP A 103 -14.15 -4.64 -7.36
N LYS A 104 -15.25 -5.19 -6.80
CA LYS A 104 -16.44 -4.41 -6.43
C LYS A 104 -16.09 -3.30 -5.44
N PHE A 105 -15.27 -3.58 -4.42
CA PHE A 105 -14.79 -2.56 -3.50
C PHE A 105 -13.98 -1.48 -4.22
N LEU A 106 -13.01 -1.85 -5.07
CA LEU A 106 -12.17 -0.86 -5.75
C LEU A 106 -12.97 0.04 -6.68
N ILE A 107 -13.90 -0.54 -7.45
CA ILE A 107 -14.81 0.22 -8.31
C ILE A 107 -15.70 1.14 -7.45
N GLY A 108 -16.32 0.60 -6.40
CA GLY A 108 -17.16 1.37 -5.48
C GLY A 108 -16.39 2.50 -4.79
N PHE A 109 -15.12 2.29 -4.43
CA PHE A 109 -14.25 3.30 -3.84
C PHE A 109 -13.95 4.44 -4.82
N VAL A 110 -13.59 4.13 -6.06
CA VAL A 110 -13.39 5.14 -7.11
C VAL A 110 -14.68 5.90 -7.41
N THR A 111 -15.82 5.21 -7.50
CA THR A 111 -17.13 5.84 -7.69
C THR A 111 -17.46 6.77 -6.54
N PHE A 112 -17.26 6.33 -5.29
CA PHE A 112 -17.48 7.14 -4.10
C PHE A 112 -16.61 8.41 -4.12
N LEU A 113 -15.31 8.28 -4.37
CA LEU A 113 -14.40 9.43 -4.46
C LEU A 113 -14.79 10.38 -5.61
N SER A 114 -15.26 9.85 -6.74
CA SER A 114 -15.76 10.66 -7.85
C SER A 114 -17.01 11.46 -7.47
N LEU A 115 -17.94 10.84 -6.74
CA LEU A 115 -19.14 11.52 -6.24
C LEU A 115 -18.77 12.62 -5.23
N VAL A 116 -17.84 12.35 -4.32
CA VAL A 116 -17.31 13.35 -3.38
C VAL A 116 -16.63 14.49 -4.14
N GLN A 117 -15.80 14.20 -5.14
CA GLN A 117 -15.14 15.19 -5.97
C GLN A 117 -16.14 16.13 -6.67
N ILE A 118 -17.23 15.56 -7.22
CA ILE A 118 -18.27 16.33 -7.88
C ILE A 118 -19.07 17.16 -6.87
N ALA A 119 -19.45 16.56 -5.73
CA ALA A 119 -20.26 17.21 -4.70
C ALA A 119 -19.55 18.39 -4.03
N PHE A 120 -18.23 18.30 -3.84
CA PHE A 120 -17.40 19.32 -3.20
C PHE A 120 -16.50 20.06 -4.20
N ASN A 121 -16.89 20.10 -5.47
CA ASN A 121 -16.12 20.79 -6.50
C ASN A 121 -15.96 22.29 -6.16
N GLY A 122 -14.74 22.81 -6.23
CA GLY A 122 -14.41 24.18 -5.85
C GLY A 122 -14.07 24.39 -4.37
N ASN A 123 -14.12 23.36 -3.52
CA ASN A 123 -13.66 23.46 -2.14
C ASN A 123 -12.14 23.22 -2.04
N GLU A 124 -11.40 24.26 -1.63
CA GLU A 124 -9.93 24.24 -1.50
C GLU A 124 -9.43 23.20 -0.48
N TYR A 125 -10.24 22.83 0.52
CA TYR A 125 -9.86 21.84 1.55
C TYR A 125 -9.95 20.38 1.07
N LEU A 126 -10.62 20.13 -0.05
CA LEU A 126 -10.84 18.77 -0.56
C LEU A 126 -9.52 18.11 -0.96
N GLY A 127 -8.65 18.84 -1.66
CA GLY A 127 -7.32 18.38 -2.04
C GLY A 127 -6.49 17.99 -0.82
N ILE A 128 -6.38 18.89 0.16
CA ILE A 128 -5.63 18.64 1.41
C ILE A 128 -6.16 17.39 2.14
N THR A 129 -7.48 17.18 2.13
CA THR A 129 -8.10 15.99 2.73
C THR A 129 -7.68 14.71 2.00
N PHE A 130 -7.73 14.66 0.67
CA PHE A 130 -7.29 13.48 -0.09
C PHE A 130 -5.79 13.24 0.05
N GLY A 131 -4.96 14.29 0.02
CA GLY A 131 -3.51 14.19 0.19
C GLY A 131 -3.15 13.65 1.58
N SER A 132 -3.72 14.20 2.64
CA SER A 132 -3.48 13.75 4.02
C SER A 132 -3.97 12.32 4.27
N MET A 133 -5.18 11.96 3.81
CA MET A 133 -5.70 10.59 3.90
C MET A 133 -4.80 9.60 3.16
N SER A 134 -4.39 9.94 1.93
CA SER A 134 -3.48 9.09 1.16
C SER A 134 -2.18 8.81 1.92
N PHE A 135 -1.60 9.85 2.53
CA PHE A 135 -0.32 9.72 3.21
C PHE A 135 -0.45 8.89 4.49
N MET A 136 -1.55 9.06 5.24
CA MET A 136 -1.84 8.25 6.44
C MET A 136 -2.10 6.78 6.14
N ILE A 137 -2.76 6.49 5.02
CA ILE A 137 -3.00 5.11 4.60
C ILE A 137 -1.67 4.46 4.15
N GLU A 138 -0.80 5.21 3.48
CA GLU A 138 0.53 4.74 3.12
C GLU A 138 1.43 4.51 4.34
N SER A 139 1.39 5.39 5.34
CA SER A 139 2.21 5.21 6.56
C SER A 139 1.84 3.95 7.34
N SER A 140 0.61 3.48 7.19
CA SER A 140 0.10 2.24 7.76
C SER A 140 0.47 0.98 6.98
N LEU A 141 1.16 1.11 5.84
CA LEU A 141 1.47 0.00 4.93
C LEU A 141 2.17 -1.20 5.56
N PRO A 142 3.13 -1.07 6.51
CA PRO A 142 3.80 -2.23 7.07
C PRO A 142 2.91 -3.04 8.03
N LEU A 143 1.84 -2.44 8.60
CA LEU A 143 0.98 -3.07 9.61
C LEU A 143 0.44 -4.45 9.19
N PRO A 144 -0.14 -4.62 7.99
CA PRO A 144 -0.74 -5.91 7.65
C PRO A 144 0.27 -7.03 7.49
N GLN A 145 1.54 -6.70 7.21
CA GLN A 145 2.62 -7.68 7.10
C GLN A 145 3.19 -8.04 8.47
N ILE A 146 3.28 -7.06 9.40
CA ILE A 146 3.60 -7.30 10.82
C ILE A 146 2.59 -8.29 11.42
N LEU A 147 1.30 -8.03 11.23
CA LEU A 147 0.23 -8.90 11.73
C LEU A 147 0.28 -10.30 11.09
N LEU A 148 0.72 -10.39 9.83
CA LEU A 148 0.89 -11.67 9.14
C LEU A 148 2.05 -12.48 9.74
N PHE A 149 3.21 -11.87 9.97
CA PHE A 149 4.36 -12.53 10.58
C PHE A 149 4.07 -13.00 12.00
N GLN A 150 3.40 -12.18 12.81
CA GLN A 150 2.98 -12.59 14.15
C GLN A 150 2.07 -13.80 14.16
N ARG A 151 1.22 -13.97 13.13
CA ARG A 151 0.34 -15.13 13.00
C ARG A 151 1.05 -16.36 12.49
N LEU A 152 1.85 -16.19 11.43
CA LEU A 152 2.52 -17.31 10.79
C LEU A 152 3.69 -17.84 11.64
N LYS A 153 4.36 -16.97 12.40
CA LYS A 153 5.59 -17.29 13.16
C LYS A 153 6.74 -17.84 12.28
N HIS A 154 6.71 -17.54 10.98
CA HIS A 154 7.76 -17.81 10.01
C HIS A 154 7.68 -16.77 8.88
N VAL A 155 8.82 -16.46 8.27
CA VAL A 155 8.94 -15.43 7.20
C VAL A 155 9.11 -16.04 5.80
N GLU A 156 8.80 -17.33 5.65
CA GLU A 156 8.98 -18.03 4.39
C GLU A 156 8.27 -17.31 3.23
N ASN A 157 8.97 -17.23 2.11
CA ASN A 157 8.49 -16.65 0.85
C ASN A 157 8.29 -15.13 0.85
N PHE A 158 8.50 -14.43 1.97
CA PHE A 158 8.59 -12.98 1.97
C PHE A 158 9.86 -12.51 1.23
N LYS A 159 9.79 -11.31 0.66
CA LYS A 159 10.83 -10.78 -0.22
C LYS A 159 11.69 -9.74 0.49
N VAL A 160 12.97 -10.08 0.67
CA VAL A 160 13.97 -9.14 1.23
C VAL A 160 14.07 -7.86 0.39
N ILE A 161 14.02 -7.96 -0.95
CA ILE A 161 14.04 -6.79 -1.83
C ILE A 161 12.86 -5.84 -1.56
N LEU A 162 11.70 -6.37 -1.16
CA LEU A 162 10.54 -5.57 -0.82
C LEU A 162 10.78 -4.81 0.50
N LEU A 163 11.30 -5.49 1.52
CA LEU A 163 11.66 -4.88 2.81
C LEU A 163 12.71 -3.78 2.66
N LEU A 164 13.78 -4.07 1.92
CA LEU A 164 14.83 -3.08 1.65
C LEU A 164 14.29 -1.88 0.89
N SER A 165 13.36 -2.09 -0.04
CA SER A 165 12.73 -0.98 -0.76
C SER A 165 11.86 -0.09 0.13
N TRP A 166 11.23 -0.65 1.17
CA TRP A 166 10.47 0.12 2.15
C TRP A 166 11.40 0.94 3.05
N LEU A 167 12.45 0.33 3.61
CA LEU A 167 13.44 1.04 4.43
C LEU A 167 14.15 2.15 3.65
N GLY A 168 14.60 1.86 2.43
CA GLY A 168 15.24 2.85 1.57
C GLY A 168 14.30 3.99 1.16
N GLY A 169 13.02 3.65 0.92
CA GLY A 169 11.97 4.63 0.65
C GLY A 169 11.74 5.57 1.84
N ASP A 170 11.64 5.04 3.05
CA ASP A 170 11.44 5.85 4.26
C ASP A 170 12.63 6.75 4.57
N PHE A 171 13.85 6.24 4.41
CA PHE A 171 15.05 7.06 4.55
C PHE A 171 15.02 8.24 3.57
N THR A 172 14.73 7.97 2.29
CA THR A 172 14.65 9.01 1.26
C THR A 172 13.55 10.03 1.57
N LYS A 173 12.36 9.57 2.02
CA LYS A 173 11.25 10.47 2.40
C LYS A 173 11.63 11.36 3.57
N ILE A 174 12.18 10.79 4.64
CA ILE A 174 12.58 11.57 5.82
C ILE A 174 13.69 12.56 5.44
N SER A 175 14.71 12.14 4.69
CA SER A 175 15.76 13.06 4.21
C SER A 175 15.16 14.22 3.39
N TYR A 176 14.19 13.95 2.51
CA TYR A 176 13.51 14.99 1.76
C TYR A 176 12.72 15.95 2.66
N LEU A 177 12.01 15.44 3.68
CA LEU A 177 11.24 16.28 4.60
C LEU A 177 12.11 17.20 5.48
N PHE A 178 13.34 16.80 5.81
CA PHE A 178 14.24 17.59 6.64
C PHE A 178 15.16 18.54 5.85
N TYR A 179 15.58 18.14 4.65
CA TYR A 179 16.60 18.88 3.88
C TYR A 179 16.10 19.43 2.55
N GLY A 180 14.93 19.00 2.08
CA GLY A 180 14.43 19.31 0.74
C GLY A 180 13.33 20.35 0.66
N THR A 181 12.76 20.79 1.79
CA THR A 181 11.64 21.74 1.81
C THR A 181 11.57 22.50 3.13
N ASP A 182 11.30 23.82 3.04
CA ASP A 182 11.26 24.73 4.18
C ASP A 182 9.87 24.81 4.85
N ASN A 183 8.82 24.29 4.20
CA ASN A 183 7.43 24.35 4.68
C ASN A 183 6.77 22.97 4.65
N VAL A 184 6.97 22.19 5.70
CA VAL A 184 6.37 20.86 5.85
C VAL A 184 5.25 20.88 6.88
N GLY A 185 4.07 20.42 6.48
CA GLY A 185 2.98 20.17 7.42
C GLY A 185 3.35 19.09 8.43
N LEU A 186 3.15 19.37 9.72
CA LEU A 186 3.49 18.49 10.85
C LEU A 186 2.94 17.06 10.68
N ILE A 187 1.77 16.93 10.06
CA ILE A 187 1.12 15.64 9.75
C ILE A 187 1.99 14.71 8.89
N PHE A 188 2.75 15.26 7.93
CA PHE A 188 3.64 14.49 7.06
C PHE A 188 4.86 13.98 7.82
N ILE A 189 5.39 14.79 8.74
CA ILE A 189 6.52 14.40 9.60
C ILE A 189 6.09 13.25 10.51
N ILE A 190 4.95 13.40 11.22
CA ILE A 190 4.43 12.34 12.10
C ILE A 190 4.21 11.04 11.34
N ALA A 191 3.57 11.09 10.17
CA ALA A 191 3.31 9.87 9.40
C ALA A 191 4.59 9.24 8.85
N ALA A 192 5.61 10.02 8.47
CA ALA A 192 6.88 9.47 8.02
C ALA A 192 7.62 8.73 9.15
N PHE A 193 7.66 9.32 10.36
CA PHE A 193 8.25 8.64 11.53
C PHE A 193 7.43 7.42 11.96
N PHE A 194 6.10 7.51 11.90
CA PHE A 194 5.23 6.37 12.17
C PHE A 194 5.50 5.23 11.19
N GLN A 195 5.56 5.51 9.89
CA GLN A 195 5.88 4.52 8.86
C GLN A 195 7.26 3.87 9.11
N MET A 196 8.28 4.68 9.43
CA MET A 196 9.62 4.19 9.73
C MET A 196 9.64 3.28 10.97
N SER A 197 8.93 3.66 12.04
CA SER A 197 8.84 2.83 13.25
C SER A 197 8.21 1.46 12.97
N LEU A 198 7.16 1.41 12.14
CA LEU A 198 6.56 0.16 11.71
C LEU A 198 7.51 -0.66 10.84
N ASN A 199 8.28 0.00 9.96
CA ASN A 199 9.30 -0.66 9.16
C ASN A 199 10.45 -1.24 10.01
N PHE A 200 10.78 -0.65 11.15
CA PHE A 200 11.68 -1.30 12.11
C PHE A 200 11.06 -2.52 12.78
N VAL A 201 9.78 -2.45 13.16
CA VAL A 201 9.08 -3.61 13.77
C VAL A 201 9.03 -4.80 12.83
N ILE A 202 8.67 -4.61 11.56
CA ILE A 202 8.67 -5.70 10.58
C ILE A 202 10.09 -6.20 10.30
N THR A 203 11.09 -5.33 10.27
CA THR A 203 12.49 -5.74 10.09
C THR A 203 12.94 -6.62 11.24
N TYR A 204 12.64 -6.23 12.48
CA TYR A 204 12.89 -7.05 13.65
C TYR A 204 12.21 -8.42 13.56
N GLN A 205 10.91 -8.45 13.21
CA GLN A 205 10.18 -9.70 13.03
C GLN A 205 10.74 -10.57 11.91
N PHE A 206 11.27 -9.97 10.84
CA PHE A 206 11.89 -10.68 9.73
C PHE A 206 13.16 -11.43 10.13
N PHE A 207 13.94 -10.91 11.09
CA PHE A 207 15.14 -11.57 11.59
C PHE A 207 14.86 -12.52 12.76
N TYR A 208 13.76 -12.28 13.50
CA TYR A 208 13.38 -13.08 14.65
C TYR A 208 12.67 -14.39 14.25
N TYR A 209 11.83 -14.37 13.21
CA TYR A 209 11.10 -15.53 12.67
C TYR A 209 11.76 -16.10 11.42
#